data_AF-A0A4U2D774-F1
#
_entry.id   AF-A0A4U2D774-F1
#
_cell.length_a   1.000
_cell.length_b   1.000
_cell.length_c   1.000
_cell.angle_alpha   90.00
_cell.angle_beta   90.00
_cell.angle_gamma   90.00
#
_symmetry.space_group_name_H-M   'P 1'
#
loop_
_entity.id
_entity.type
_entity.pdbx_description
1 polymer ?
#
loop_
_entity_poly.entity_id
_entity_poly.type
_entity_poly.pdbx_seq_one_letter_code
_entity_poly.pdbx_strand_id
1 'polypeptide(L)'
;MSATAYFLRPSGAKKFLEHSKEWYMAVDIYMDRFWQNEVECYGTAVPCLTNDPKFDSDIGYEKRTSTRSLFKKFKREWFNLNETIQRHLHNIKFKYSKR
;
A
#
# COMPACT_ATOMS: atom_id res chain seq x y z
N MET A 1 9.70 -13.21 -6.29
CA MET A 1 8.60 -12.99 -7.25
C MET A 1 7.38 -12.55 -6.44
N SER A 2 6.72 -11.46 -6.80
CA SER A 2 5.55 -10.94 -6.07
C SER A 2 4.25 -11.30 -6.80
N ALA A 3 3.14 -11.30 -6.08
CA ALA A 3 1.82 -11.24 -6.69
C ALA A 3 1.63 -9.84 -7.32
N THR A 4 1.09 -9.79 -8.53
CA THR A 4 0.81 -8.56 -9.30
C THR A 4 -0.68 -8.32 -9.50
N ALA A 5 -1.53 -8.99 -8.73
CA ALA A 5 -2.98 -8.84 -8.75
C ALA A 5 -3.56 -8.92 -7.32
N TYR A 6 -4.70 -8.27 -7.11
CA TYR A 6 -5.42 -8.25 -5.83
C TYR A 6 -6.78 -8.91 -6.00
N PHE A 7 -7.22 -9.71 -5.01
CA PHE A 7 -8.59 -10.22 -4.95
C PHE A 7 -9.38 -9.48 -3.87
N LEU A 8 -10.57 -8.99 -4.20
CA LEU A 8 -11.37 -8.14 -3.32
C LEU A 8 -12.81 -8.64 -3.21
N ARG A 9 -13.29 -8.80 -1.97
CA ARG A 9 -14.72 -9.05 -1.69
C ARG A 9 -15.52 -7.74 -1.81
N PRO A 10 -16.79 -7.76 -2.24
CA PRO A 10 -17.63 -6.56 -2.33
C PRO A 10 -17.74 -5.76 -1.01
N SER A 11 -17.70 -6.44 0.14
CA SER A 11 -17.67 -5.79 1.46
C SER A 11 -16.38 -5.01 1.73
N GLY A 12 -15.24 -5.45 1.21
CA GLY A 12 -13.98 -4.69 1.25
C GLY A 12 -13.99 -3.51 0.27
N ALA A 13 -14.55 -3.70 -0.93
CA ALA A 13 -14.74 -2.60 -1.89
C ALA A 13 -15.60 -1.46 -1.32
N LYS A 14 -16.68 -1.80 -0.59
CA LYS A 14 -17.50 -0.81 0.13
C LYS A 14 -16.69 -0.02 1.16
N LYS A 15 -15.88 -0.70 1.98
CA LYS A 15 -14.98 -0.04 2.95
C LYS A 15 -13.98 0.93 2.29
N PHE A 16 -13.35 0.53 1.17
CA PHE A 16 -12.46 1.44 0.44
C PHE A 16 -13.18 2.70 -0.03
N LEU A 17 -14.40 2.58 -0.58
CA LEU A 17 -15.20 3.73 -1.02
C LEU A 17 -15.64 4.64 0.15
N GLU A 18 -15.86 4.09 1.33
CA GLU A 18 -16.24 4.85 2.53
C GLU A 18 -15.08 5.68 3.11
N HIS A 19 -13.84 5.17 3.02
CA HIS A 19 -12.66 5.77 3.63
C HIS A 19 -11.81 6.60 2.64
N SER A 20 -11.66 6.15 1.39
CA SER A 20 -10.85 6.82 0.36
C SER A 20 -11.66 7.90 -0.38
N LYS A 21 -12.00 8.98 0.31
CA LYS A 21 -12.77 10.12 -0.25
C LYS A 21 -11.93 11.06 -1.13
N GLU A 22 -10.63 11.15 -0.87
CA GLU A 22 -9.66 11.95 -1.63
C GLU A 22 -8.49 11.07 -2.05
N TRP A 23 -8.07 11.16 -3.33
CA TRP A 23 -7.08 10.28 -3.94
C TRP A 23 -5.84 11.09 -4.38
N TYR A 24 -4.75 11.06 -3.61
CA TYR A 24 -3.48 11.78 -3.88
C TYR A 24 -2.26 10.85 -4.12
N MET A 25 -2.51 9.54 -4.25
CA MET A 25 -1.54 8.45 -4.46
C MET A 25 -2.14 7.40 -5.40
N ALA A 26 -1.32 6.47 -5.89
CA ALA A 26 -1.79 5.33 -6.65
C ALA A 26 -2.66 4.39 -5.79
N VAL A 27 -3.55 3.62 -6.47
CA VAL A 27 -4.61 2.83 -5.82
C VAL A 27 -4.04 1.69 -4.97
N ASP A 28 -2.95 1.08 -5.41
CA ASP A 28 -2.19 0.07 -4.66
C ASP A 28 -1.69 0.60 -3.31
N ILE A 29 -1.14 1.82 -3.30
CA ILE A 29 -0.69 2.51 -2.08
C ILE A 29 -1.90 2.82 -1.17
N TYR A 30 -3.06 3.17 -1.72
CA TYR A 30 -4.28 3.33 -0.92
C TYR A 30 -4.79 2.03 -0.30
N MET A 31 -4.64 0.91 -1.00
CA MET A 31 -5.06 -0.40 -0.52
C MET A 31 -4.14 -0.91 0.60
N ASP A 32 -2.81 -0.78 0.45
CA ASP A 32 -1.82 -1.17 1.48
C ASP A 32 -1.96 -0.39 2.79
N ARG A 33 -2.63 0.77 2.78
CA ARG A 33 -2.90 1.60 3.97
C ARG A 33 -4.06 1.06 4.81
N PHE A 34 -4.02 -0.24 5.13
CA PHE A 34 -5.09 -0.98 5.83
C PHE A 34 -5.50 -0.36 7.17
N TRP A 35 -4.60 0.38 7.82
CA TRP A 35 -4.85 1.13 9.06
C TRP A 35 -5.73 2.39 8.87
N GLN A 36 -5.99 2.84 7.64
CA GLN A 36 -6.92 3.93 7.33
C GLN A 36 -8.22 3.47 6.66
N ASN A 37 -8.18 2.38 5.90
CA ASN A 37 -9.33 1.88 5.13
C ASN A 37 -10.06 0.70 5.81
N GLU A 38 -9.48 0.15 6.89
CA GLU A 38 -9.96 -1.02 7.64
C GLU A 38 -10.22 -2.29 6.81
N VAL A 39 -9.49 -2.47 5.71
CA VAL A 39 -9.46 -3.67 4.87
C VAL A 39 -8.12 -4.37 5.08
N GLU A 40 -8.13 -5.43 5.89
CA GLU A 40 -6.94 -6.20 6.22
C GLU A 40 -6.32 -6.84 4.96
N CYS A 41 -5.03 -6.56 4.72
CA CYS A 41 -4.30 -7.09 3.57
C CYS A 41 -3.81 -8.52 3.85
N TYR A 42 -4.26 -9.49 3.05
CA TYR A 42 -3.82 -10.89 3.10
C TYR A 42 -3.07 -11.27 1.81
N GLY A 43 -1.84 -11.76 1.94
CA GLY A 43 -1.05 -12.32 0.85
C GLY A 43 -1.09 -13.85 0.82
N THR A 44 -0.83 -14.45 -0.34
CA THR A 44 -0.57 -15.90 -0.46
C THR A 44 0.92 -16.21 -0.24
N ALA A 45 1.25 -17.36 0.34
CA ALA A 45 2.63 -17.75 0.61
C ALA A 45 3.46 -17.99 -0.67
N VAL A 46 2.79 -18.37 -1.75
CA VAL A 46 3.32 -18.42 -3.12
C VAL A 46 2.43 -17.53 -3.98
N PRO A 47 2.97 -16.66 -4.86
CA PRO A 47 2.14 -15.83 -5.74
C PRO A 47 1.37 -16.71 -6.72
N CYS A 48 0.04 -16.57 -6.75
CA CYS A 48 -0.83 -17.30 -7.67
C CYS A 48 -0.85 -16.71 -9.10
N LEU A 49 -0.46 -15.44 -9.23
CA LEU A 49 -0.34 -14.67 -10.46
C LEU A 49 0.93 -13.82 -10.39
N THR A 50 1.58 -13.62 -11.52
CA THR A 50 2.81 -12.82 -11.64
C THR A 50 2.92 -12.22 -13.04
N ASN A 51 3.84 -11.30 -13.26
CA ASN A 51 4.02 -10.66 -14.57
C ASN A 51 4.72 -11.60 -15.57
N ASP A 52 4.23 -11.64 -16.82
CA ASP A 52 4.95 -12.27 -17.94
C ASP A 52 6.12 -11.35 -18.33
N PRO A 53 7.39 -11.81 -18.32
CA PRO A 53 8.56 -11.00 -18.67
C PRO A 53 8.58 -10.43 -20.11
N LYS A 54 7.65 -10.84 -20.98
CA LYS A 54 7.49 -10.25 -22.33
C LYS A 54 6.87 -8.85 -22.34
N PHE A 55 6.24 -8.43 -21.24
CA PHE A 55 5.56 -7.14 -21.15
C PHE A 55 6.30 -6.23 -20.16
N ASP A 56 6.73 -5.07 -20.65
CA ASP A 56 7.24 -4.00 -19.79
C ASP A 56 6.14 -3.41 -18.91
N SER A 57 6.54 -2.76 -17.81
CA SER A 57 5.63 -2.16 -16.84
C SER A 57 5.29 -0.71 -17.22
N ASP A 58 4.05 -0.47 -17.66
CA ASP A 58 3.48 0.88 -17.84
C ASP A 58 3.51 1.74 -16.54
N ILE A 59 3.65 1.11 -15.36
CA ILE A 59 3.95 1.80 -14.11
C ILE A 59 5.41 2.29 -14.17
N GLY A 60 5.59 3.49 -14.68
CA GLY A 60 6.90 4.09 -15.00
C GLY A 60 7.78 4.39 -13.79
N TYR A 61 8.72 3.51 -13.48
CA TYR A 61 9.79 3.75 -12.51
C TYR A 61 10.93 4.60 -13.10
N GLU A 62 10.63 5.86 -13.47
CA GLU A 62 11.64 6.79 -13.99
C GLU A 62 12.85 6.93 -13.06
N LYS A 63 14.06 6.73 -13.60
CA LYS A 63 15.32 6.95 -12.89
C LYS A 63 15.48 8.44 -12.58
N ARG A 64 15.17 8.83 -11.33
CA ARG A 64 15.18 10.21 -10.83
C ARG A 64 16.51 10.93 -11.15
N THR A 65 16.46 11.86 -12.09
CA THR A 65 17.60 12.65 -12.60
C THR A 65 18.11 13.76 -11.69
N SER A 66 17.36 14.16 -10.66
CA SER A 66 17.70 15.31 -9.81
C SER A 66 17.74 15.03 -8.31
N THR A 67 18.73 15.60 -7.63
CA THR A 67 18.86 15.57 -6.17
C THR A 67 17.81 16.47 -5.53
N ARG A 68 16.95 15.88 -4.69
CA ARG A 68 15.83 16.59 -4.04
C ARG A 68 16.29 17.12 -2.67
N SER A 69 15.96 18.38 -2.38
CA SER A 69 16.53 19.17 -1.26
C SER A 69 16.33 18.53 0.12
N LEU A 70 17.18 18.91 1.09
CA LEU A 70 17.16 18.32 2.45
C LEU A 70 15.77 18.44 3.11
N PHE A 71 15.09 19.58 2.96
CA PHE A 71 13.71 19.75 3.45
C PHE A 71 12.71 18.77 2.79
N LYS A 72 12.82 18.56 1.48
CA LYS A 72 11.99 17.57 0.75
C LYS A 72 12.32 16.12 1.16
N LYS A 73 13.56 15.82 1.55
CA LYS A 73 13.93 14.54 2.18
C LYS A 73 13.29 14.40 3.57
N PHE A 74 13.44 15.41 4.45
CA PHE A 74 12.87 15.39 5.80
C PHE A 74 11.34 15.22 5.80
N LYS A 75 10.61 15.97 4.97
CA LYS A 75 9.14 15.81 4.85
C LYS A 75 8.75 14.40 4.37
N ARG A 76 9.54 13.77 3.51
CA ARG A 76 9.34 12.39 3.07
C ARG A 76 9.60 11.39 4.19
N GLU A 77 10.71 11.49 4.92
CA GLU A 77 10.99 10.53 6.00
C GLU A 77 10.02 10.69 7.18
N TRP A 78 9.57 11.92 7.48
CA TRP A 78 8.49 12.15 8.45
C TRP A 78 7.19 11.45 8.05
N PHE A 79 6.80 11.55 6.77
CA PHE A 79 5.66 10.81 6.24
C PHE A 79 5.87 9.30 6.35
N ASN A 80 6.99 8.77 5.83
CA ASN A 80 7.34 7.35 5.90
C ASN A 80 7.30 6.80 7.34
N LEU A 81 7.78 7.58 8.31
CA LEU A 81 7.80 7.23 9.74
C LEU A 81 6.38 7.19 10.32
N ASN A 82 5.54 8.20 10.07
CA ASN A 82 4.14 8.20 10.50
C ASN A 82 3.39 6.99 9.96
N GLU A 83 3.50 6.74 8.65
CA GLU A 83 2.85 5.60 7.97
C GLU A 83 3.31 4.26 8.58
N THR A 84 4.61 4.13 8.85
CA THR A 84 5.20 2.95 9.50
C THR A 84 4.67 2.76 10.93
N ILE A 85 4.58 3.84 11.73
CA ILE A 85 4.04 3.79 13.10
C ILE A 85 2.57 3.34 13.07
N GLN A 86 1.73 3.94 12.24
CA GLN A 86 0.30 3.59 12.14
C GLN A 86 0.11 2.12 11.73
N ARG A 87 0.88 1.65 10.74
CA ARG A 87 0.90 0.24 10.32
C ARG A 87 1.28 -0.71 11.46
N HIS A 88 2.27 -0.36 12.28
CA HIS A 88 2.65 -1.19 13.44
C HIS A 88 1.59 -1.16 14.55
N LEU A 89 1.01 0.00 14.87
CA LEU A 89 -0.07 0.11 15.86
C LEU A 89 -1.31 -0.70 15.45
N HIS A 90 -1.71 -0.65 14.17
CA HIS A 90 -2.82 -1.46 13.66
C HIS A 90 -2.51 -2.96 13.72
N ASN A 91 -1.31 -3.39 13.28
CA ASN A 91 -0.89 -4.79 13.38
C ASN A 91 -0.88 -5.31 14.83
N ILE A 92 -0.50 -4.47 15.79
CA ILE A 92 -0.55 -4.78 17.23
C ILE A 92 -2.01 -4.93 17.71
N LYS A 93 -2.87 -3.95 17.39
CA LYS A 93 -4.32 -3.98 17.69
C LYS A 93 -4.99 -5.24 17.11
N PHE A 94 -4.73 -5.55 15.85
CA PHE A 94 -5.25 -6.71 15.14
C PHE A 94 -4.79 -8.04 15.75
N LYS A 95 -3.51 -8.14 16.14
CA LYS A 95 -2.96 -9.33 16.81
C LYS A 95 -3.57 -9.58 18.19
N TYR A 96 -3.90 -8.53 18.94
CA TYR A 96 -4.62 -8.66 20.21
C TYR A 96 -6.12 -8.91 20.04
N SER A 97 -6.76 -8.33 19.01
CA SER A 97 -8.18 -8.54 18.69
C SER A 97 -8.52 -9.93 18.11
N LYS A 98 -7.50 -10.79 17.90
CA LYS A 98 -7.63 -12.19 17.46
C LYS A 98 -7.13 -13.19 18.51
N ARG A 99 -7.04 -12.77 19.77
CA ARG A 99 -6.85 -13.61 20.96
C ARG A 99 -8.14 -13.66 21.77
#